data_AF-W5YW97-F1
#
_entry.id   AF-W5YW97-F1
#
_cell.length_a   1.000
_cell.length_b   1.000
_cell.length_c   1.000
_cell.angle_alpha   90.00
_cell.angle_beta   90.00
_cell.angle_gamma   90.00
#
_symmetry.space_group_name_H-M   'P 1'
#
loop_
_entity.id
_entity.type
_entity.pdbx_description
1 polymer ?
#
loop_
_entity_poly.entity_id
_entity_poly.type
_entity_poly.pdbx_seq_one_letter_code
_entity_poly.pdbx_strand_id
1 'polypeptide(L)'
;MNTIEKTIIVTEQEWQERRKAVWQRELESWARSRALDPDYDGDPALEDFFWTGNIERFIHAKVKQSDTPGRFWGWVLKAEPTRNYEALVRNIKNFWEWVLEDPSERLPNNSKLEKMPALELFEKPIQRLGGVNTPILDPVCSVRLFKECYGETFQAETVFPYPLGKEGWQPVLRSEPEDRFLKLSSSLNGYLFFQERGIHYRQCLEVLNHLFSTIPLLPDRRIFHTYLYEDEGEEGYEKGLVGKQYAIRGFLANLYDYNVYHEDGLEAVPHNDPELEALIKEKFNALMPDEYHGLIEFIHRHKEECIFESE
;
A
#
# COMPACT_ATOMS: atom_id res chain seq x y z
N MET A 1 -26.16 9.96 -4.53
CA MET A 1 -24.83 9.32 -4.50
C MET A 1 -24.97 7.97 -5.17
N ASN A 2 -24.42 7.79 -6.37
CA ASN A 2 -24.29 6.45 -6.95
C ASN A 2 -23.06 5.81 -6.32
N THR A 3 -23.26 5.05 -5.25
CA THR A 3 -22.24 4.17 -4.71
C THR A 3 -22.06 3.05 -5.73
N ILE A 4 -20.87 2.93 -6.32
CA ILE A 4 -20.50 1.72 -7.05
C ILE A 4 -20.31 0.64 -5.98
N GLU A 5 -21.38 -0.09 -5.64
CA GLU A 5 -21.31 -1.27 -4.76
C GLU A 5 -20.72 -2.45 -5.56
N LYS A 6 -19.43 -2.38 -5.88
CA LYS A 6 -18.69 -3.50 -6.46
C LYS A 6 -18.07 -4.32 -5.33
N THR A 7 -18.85 -5.27 -4.81
CA THR A 7 -18.33 -6.24 -3.81
C THR A 7 -17.16 -7.00 -4.41
N ILE A 8 -16.02 -7.02 -3.69
CA ILE A 8 -14.86 -7.83 -4.09
C ILE A 8 -15.19 -9.30 -3.87
N ILE A 9 -15.36 -10.03 -4.97
CA ILE A 9 -15.50 -11.49 -4.97
C ILE A 9 -14.16 -12.09 -5.40
N VAL A 10 -13.65 -13.01 -4.57
CA VAL A 10 -12.45 -13.80 -4.86
C VAL A 10 -12.84 -15.27 -4.84
N THR A 11 -12.75 -15.94 -5.97
CA THR A 11 -12.97 -17.39 -6.06
C THR A 11 -11.83 -18.14 -5.38
N GLU A 12 -12.06 -19.40 -4.99
CA GLU A 12 -10.99 -20.21 -4.40
C GLU A 12 -9.85 -20.47 -5.39
N GLN A 13 -10.16 -20.62 -6.69
CA GLN A 13 -9.14 -20.77 -7.72
C GLN A 13 -8.26 -19.52 -7.84
N GLU A 14 -8.88 -18.35 -7.99
CA GLU A 14 -8.19 -17.05 -8.01
C GLU A 14 -7.28 -16.86 -6.79
N TRP A 15 -7.76 -17.26 -5.61
CA TRP A 15 -6.98 -17.22 -4.38
C TRP A 15 -5.75 -18.11 -4.42
N GLN A 16 -5.91 -19.38 -4.82
CA GLN A 16 -4.80 -20.34 -4.88
C GLN A 16 -3.75 -19.96 -5.93
N GLU A 17 -4.18 -19.48 -7.11
CA GLU A 17 -3.28 -18.98 -8.15
C GLU A 17 -2.46 -17.79 -7.63
N ARG A 18 -3.11 -16.86 -6.92
CA ARG A 18 -2.44 -15.71 -6.31
C ARG A 18 -1.42 -16.12 -5.26
N ARG A 19 -1.77 -17.05 -4.35
CA ARG A 19 -0.83 -17.55 -3.34
C ARG A 19 0.41 -18.18 -3.99
N LYS A 20 0.22 -18.99 -5.02
CA LYS A 20 1.32 -19.60 -5.77
C LYS A 20 2.20 -18.54 -6.42
N ALA A 21 1.61 -17.54 -7.07
CA ALA A 21 2.36 -16.46 -7.72
C ALA A 21 3.18 -15.63 -6.72
N VAL A 22 2.61 -15.32 -5.54
CA VAL A 22 3.33 -14.59 -4.49
C VAL A 22 4.46 -15.44 -3.92
N TRP A 23 4.21 -16.72 -3.61
CA TRP A 23 5.26 -17.61 -3.14
C TRP A 23 6.40 -17.76 -4.15
N GLN A 24 6.06 -17.90 -5.44
CA GLN A 24 7.03 -17.99 -6.52
C GLN A 24 7.92 -16.74 -6.59
N ARG A 25 7.35 -15.54 -6.45
CA ARG A 25 8.12 -14.28 -6.41
C ARG A 25 9.07 -14.22 -5.20
N GLU A 26 8.64 -14.74 -4.05
CA GLU A 26 9.51 -14.85 -2.87
C GLU A 26 10.67 -15.84 -3.11
N LEU A 27 10.38 -17.01 -3.68
CA LEU A 27 11.42 -17.98 -4.05
C LEU A 27 12.43 -17.41 -5.05
N GLU A 28 11.97 -16.62 -6.02
CA GLU A 28 12.84 -15.90 -6.96
C GLU A 28 13.69 -14.84 -6.26
N SER A 29 13.10 -14.11 -5.31
CA SER A 29 13.85 -13.15 -4.48
C SER A 29 14.94 -13.84 -3.66
N TRP A 30 14.64 -15.01 -3.09
CA TRP A 30 15.60 -15.84 -2.38
C TRP A 30 16.66 -16.41 -3.32
N ALA A 31 16.31 -16.79 -4.54
CA ALA A 31 17.28 -17.24 -5.55
C ALA A 31 18.24 -16.12 -5.94
N ARG A 32 17.75 -14.88 -6.12
CA ARG A 32 18.61 -13.70 -6.33
C ARG A 32 19.52 -13.43 -5.13
N SER A 33 19.00 -13.59 -3.92
CA SER A 33 19.79 -13.43 -2.69
C SER A 33 20.87 -14.52 -2.60
N ARG A 34 20.56 -15.77 -2.96
CA ARG A 34 21.52 -16.88 -3.08
C ARG A 34 22.64 -16.63 -4.07
N ALA A 35 22.34 -15.94 -5.17
CA ALA A 35 23.36 -15.58 -6.14
C ALA A 35 24.39 -14.59 -5.55
N LEU A 36 24.01 -13.81 -4.52
CA LEU A 36 24.88 -12.89 -3.80
C LEU A 36 25.52 -13.53 -2.55
N ASP A 37 24.80 -14.44 -1.89
CA ASP A 37 25.21 -15.20 -0.71
C ASP A 37 24.82 -16.68 -0.89
N PRO A 38 25.73 -17.54 -1.37
CA PRO A 38 25.43 -18.94 -1.67
C PRO A 38 24.90 -19.76 -0.49
N ASP A 39 25.13 -19.31 0.75
CA ASP A 39 24.69 -19.98 1.97
C ASP A 39 23.28 -19.54 2.41
N TYR A 40 22.62 -18.63 1.66
CA TYR A 40 21.26 -18.16 1.97
C TYR A 40 20.21 -19.23 1.63
N ASP A 41 19.70 -19.95 2.63
CA ASP A 41 18.71 -21.02 2.40
C ASP A 41 17.24 -20.59 2.42
N GLY A 42 16.95 -19.28 2.46
CA GLY A 42 15.61 -18.76 2.63
C GLY A 42 15.12 -18.82 4.08
N ASP A 43 13.80 -18.84 4.27
CA ASP A 43 13.19 -18.81 5.60
C ASP A 43 12.11 -19.90 5.76
N PRO A 44 12.48 -21.09 6.25
CA PRO A 44 11.54 -22.20 6.44
C PRO A 44 10.40 -21.88 7.42
N ALA A 45 10.63 -20.95 8.38
CA ALA A 45 9.60 -20.52 9.31
C ALA A 45 8.54 -19.68 8.59
N LEU A 46 8.98 -18.79 7.69
CA LEU A 46 8.08 -18.01 6.85
C LEU A 46 7.28 -18.91 5.90
N GLU A 47 7.91 -19.93 5.32
CA GLU A 47 7.21 -20.92 4.49
C GLU A 47 6.11 -21.65 5.26
N ASP A 48 6.44 -22.21 6.44
CA ASP A 48 5.46 -22.92 7.28
C ASP A 48 4.30 -21.99 7.66
N PHE A 49 4.59 -20.74 8.05
CA PHE A 49 3.56 -19.75 8.36
C PHE A 49 2.71 -19.41 7.14
N PHE A 50 3.33 -19.17 5.98
CA PHE A 50 2.65 -18.86 4.74
C PHE A 50 1.70 -19.97 4.29
N TRP A 51 1.96 -21.23 4.63
CA TRP A 51 1.08 -22.33 4.26
C TRP A 51 0.05 -22.69 5.33
N THR A 52 0.41 -22.59 6.61
CA THR A 52 -0.40 -23.10 7.73
C THR A 52 -1.14 -22.02 8.52
N GLY A 53 -0.63 -20.78 8.52
CA GLY A 53 -1.14 -19.67 9.35
C GLY A 53 -0.85 -19.84 10.84
N ASN A 54 0.04 -20.76 11.23
CA ASN A 54 0.36 -21.01 12.63
C ASN A 54 1.34 -19.96 13.18
N ILE A 55 0.78 -18.87 13.69
CA ILE A 55 1.55 -17.73 14.22
C ILE A 55 2.43 -18.11 15.42
N GLU A 56 1.98 -19.02 16.30
CA GLU A 56 2.75 -19.44 17.47
C GLU A 56 4.03 -20.19 17.06
N ARG A 57 3.90 -21.12 16.10
CA ARG A 57 5.05 -21.83 15.53
C ARG A 57 6.01 -20.86 14.85
N PHE A 58 5.49 -19.90 14.09
CA PHE A 58 6.30 -18.89 13.43
C PHE A 58 7.11 -18.07 14.43
N ILE A 59 6.46 -17.54 15.48
CA ILE A 59 7.11 -16.79 16.56
C ILE A 59 8.20 -17.64 17.21
N HIS A 60 7.89 -18.88 17.61
CA HIS A 60 8.86 -19.77 18.24
C HIS A 60 10.07 -20.07 17.36
N ALA A 61 9.86 -20.27 16.05
CA ALA A 61 10.94 -20.51 15.11
C ALA A 61 11.82 -19.26 14.93
N LYS A 62 11.21 -18.07 14.84
CA LYS A 62 11.93 -16.80 14.70
C LYS A 62 12.76 -16.44 15.92
N VAL A 63 12.23 -16.67 17.12
CA VAL A 63 12.98 -16.50 18.37
C VAL A 63 14.22 -17.40 18.40
N LYS A 64 14.10 -18.66 17.97
CA LYS A 64 15.25 -19.59 17.89
C LYS A 64 16.32 -19.14 16.91
N GLN A 65 15.93 -18.45 15.83
CA GLN A 65 16.84 -17.88 14.84
C GLN A 65 17.51 -16.58 15.33
N SER A 66 17.24 -16.13 16.56
CA SER A 66 17.73 -14.86 17.12
C SER A 66 17.26 -13.62 16.35
N ASP A 67 16.16 -13.73 15.60
CA ASP A 67 15.56 -12.59 14.91
C ASP A 67 14.89 -11.65 15.90
N THR A 68 15.15 -10.35 15.76
CA THR A 68 14.51 -9.36 16.62
C THR A 68 13.05 -9.16 16.21
N PRO A 69 12.07 -9.27 17.13
CA PRO A 69 10.68 -9.49 16.72
C PRO A 69 10.02 -8.40 15.89
N GLY A 70 10.28 -7.13 16.22
CA GLY A 70 9.81 -6.00 15.41
C GLY A 70 10.21 -6.08 13.93
N ARG A 71 11.27 -6.82 13.59
CA ARG A 71 11.74 -6.97 12.20
C ARG A 71 10.82 -7.81 11.33
N PHE A 72 10.03 -8.71 11.90
CA PHE A 72 9.17 -9.61 11.13
C PHE A 72 7.66 -9.35 11.27
N TRP A 73 7.26 -8.27 11.95
CA TRP A 73 5.86 -7.83 11.97
C TRP A 73 5.28 -7.62 10.56
N GLY A 74 6.04 -7.02 9.65
CA GLY A 74 5.62 -6.87 8.26
C GLY A 74 5.37 -8.21 7.56
N TRP A 75 6.09 -9.26 7.95
CA TRP A 75 5.89 -10.62 7.44
C TRP A 75 4.64 -11.29 8.00
N VAL A 76 4.28 -11.02 9.26
CA VAL A 76 3.03 -11.54 9.85
C VAL A 76 1.83 -11.13 9.01
N LEU A 77 1.77 -9.88 8.56
CA LEU A 77 0.71 -9.45 7.64
C LEU A 77 0.91 -10.03 6.24
N LYS A 78 2.12 -9.89 5.66
CA LYS A 78 2.40 -10.22 4.25
C LYS A 78 2.21 -11.70 3.93
N ALA A 79 2.55 -12.56 4.88
CA ALA A 79 2.49 -14.00 4.73
C ALA A 79 1.23 -14.62 5.35
N GLU A 80 0.31 -13.83 5.90
CA GLU A 80 -0.94 -14.34 6.47
C GLU A 80 -1.77 -15.09 5.41
N PRO A 81 -2.01 -16.41 5.59
CA PRO A 81 -2.74 -17.20 4.60
C PRO A 81 -4.25 -17.24 4.78
N THR A 82 -4.78 -16.71 5.88
CA THR A 82 -6.21 -16.81 6.15
C THR A 82 -7.04 -15.91 5.23
N ARG A 83 -8.18 -16.44 4.78
CA ARG A 83 -9.28 -15.65 4.21
C ARG A 83 -10.35 -15.30 5.24
N ASN A 84 -10.25 -15.88 6.44
CA ASN A 84 -11.14 -15.59 7.55
C ASN A 84 -10.61 -14.38 8.33
N TYR A 85 -11.39 -13.31 8.34
CA TYR A 85 -10.99 -12.05 8.95
C TYR A 85 -10.75 -12.18 10.46
N GLU A 86 -11.56 -12.97 11.15
CA GLU A 86 -11.43 -13.16 12.60
C GLU A 86 -10.12 -13.89 12.95
N ALA A 87 -9.65 -14.79 12.09
CA ALA A 87 -8.36 -15.43 12.20
C ALA A 87 -7.20 -14.47 11.93
N LEU A 88 -7.32 -13.56 10.94
CA LEU A 88 -6.33 -12.50 10.71
C LEU A 88 -6.19 -11.63 11.97
N VAL A 89 -7.31 -11.14 12.50
CA VAL A 89 -7.32 -10.31 13.71
C VAL A 89 -6.73 -11.06 14.90
N ARG A 90 -7.04 -12.36 15.05
CA ARG A 90 -6.43 -13.20 16.08
C ARG A 90 -4.92 -13.31 15.91
N ASN A 91 -4.41 -13.51 14.70
CA ASN A 91 -2.96 -13.61 14.47
C ASN A 91 -2.24 -12.29 14.76
N ILE A 92 -2.84 -11.15 14.39
CA ILE A 92 -2.36 -9.81 14.77
C ILE A 92 -2.29 -9.69 16.30
N LYS A 93 -3.37 -10.06 17.01
CA LYS A 93 -3.44 -10.00 18.47
C LYS A 93 -2.41 -10.90 19.13
N ASN A 94 -2.31 -12.16 18.72
CA ASN A 94 -1.36 -13.12 19.28
C ASN A 94 0.08 -12.64 19.12
N PHE A 95 0.42 -12.08 17.96
CA PHE A 95 1.75 -11.53 17.72
C PHE A 95 2.06 -10.34 18.65
N TRP A 96 1.16 -9.36 18.72
CA TRP A 96 1.39 -8.16 19.54
C TRP A 96 1.25 -8.41 21.03
N GLU A 97 0.39 -9.33 21.46
CA GLU A 97 0.34 -9.77 22.85
C GLU A 97 1.69 -10.34 23.27
N TRP A 98 2.26 -11.23 22.47
CA TRP A 98 3.61 -11.73 22.70
C TRP A 98 4.66 -10.62 22.67
N VAL A 99 4.64 -9.68 21.71
CA VAL A 99 5.61 -8.56 21.72
C VAL A 99 5.51 -7.73 23.01
N LEU A 100 4.28 -7.46 23.47
CA LEU A 100 4.01 -6.57 24.61
C LEU A 100 4.25 -7.21 25.98
N GLU A 101 4.37 -8.54 26.06
CA GLU A 101 4.75 -9.23 27.31
C GLU A 101 6.18 -8.93 27.76
N ASP A 102 7.09 -8.71 26.82
CA ASP A 102 8.46 -8.29 27.12
C ASP A 102 8.99 -7.33 26.03
N PRO A 103 8.53 -6.07 26.03
CA PRO A 103 8.90 -5.10 24.99
C PRO A 103 10.41 -4.80 24.98
N SER A 104 11.09 -4.92 26.13
CA SER A 104 12.51 -4.66 26.27
C SER A 104 13.37 -5.62 25.46
N GLU A 105 13.01 -6.90 25.43
CA GLU A 105 13.71 -7.93 24.66
C GLU A 105 13.15 -8.08 23.24
N ARG A 106 11.84 -7.86 23.06
CA ARG A 106 11.11 -8.20 21.82
C ARG A 106 11.01 -7.03 20.83
N LEU A 107 11.48 -5.84 21.18
CA LEU A 107 11.61 -4.71 20.25
C LEU A 107 13.08 -4.43 19.94
N PRO A 108 13.43 -4.15 18.67
CA PRO A 108 14.81 -3.89 18.29
C PRO A 108 15.37 -2.66 19.01
N ASN A 109 16.36 -2.90 19.88
CA ASN A 109 17.10 -1.86 20.61
C ASN A 109 18.57 -1.70 20.15
N ASN A 110 19.01 -2.32 19.06
CA ASN A 110 20.42 -2.31 18.66
C ASN A 110 20.73 -1.59 17.33
N SER A 111 21.45 -0.46 17.52
CA SER A 111 22.48 0.21 16.70
C SER A 111 22.33 0.28 15.16
N LYS A 112 22.31 1.53 14.68
CA LYS A 112 22.07 2.07 13.31
C LYS A 112 20.61 2.35 12.95
N LEU A 113 19.67 1.56 13.46
CA LEU A 113 18.25 1.91 13.52
C LEU A 113 17.98 2.33 14.96
N GLU A 114 18.06 3.64 15.23
CA GLU A 114 17.71 4.20 16.54
C GLU A 114 16.31 3.74 16.94
N LYS A 115 16.13 3.47 18.25
CA LYS A 115 14.90 3.17 19.00
C LYS A 115 13.59 3.43 18.22
N MET A 116 13.26 2.58 17.25
CA MET A 116 12.00 2.73 16.54
C MET A 116 10.90 2.36 17.53
N PRO A 117 10.07 3.31 17.97
CA PRO A 117 9.08 3.02 19.00
C PRO A 117 8.17 1.88 18.54
N ALA A 118 7.66 1.07 19.46
CA ALA A 118 6.70 0.00 19.15
C ALA A 118 5.59 0.48 18.20
N LEU A 119 5.20 1.73 18.38
CA LEU A 119 4.24 2.44 17.56
C LEU A 119 4.65 2.55 16.08
N GLU A 120 5.87 2.99 15.78
CA GLU A 120 6.32 3.16 14.38
C GLU A 120 6.46 1.80 13.68
N LEU A 121 6.95 0.79 14.41
CA LEU A 121 6.97 -0.59 13.90
C LEU A 121 5.57 -1.08 13.57
N PHE A 122 4.59 -0.83 14.46
CA PHE A 122 3.20 -1.18 14.24
C PHE A 122 2.60 -0.46 13.02
N GLU A 123 2.72 0.86 13.00
CA GLU A 123 2.07 1.75 12.04
C GLU A 123 2.55 1.48 10.61
N LYS A 124 3.85 1.27 10.38
CA LYS A 124 4.43 1.27 9.03
C LYS A 124 3.81 0.23 8.08
N PRO A 125 3.57 -1.04 8.46
CA PRO A 125 2.81 -1.95 7.62
C PRO A 125 1.33 -1.56 7.49
N ILE A 126 0.69 -1.12 8.57
CA ILE A 126 -0.74 -0.76 8.60
C ILE A 126 -1.04 0.47 7.72
N GLN A 127 -0.09 1.41 7.62
CA GLN A 127 -0.16 2.58 6.72
C GLN A 127 -0.13 2.20 5.23
N ARG A 128 0.26 0.98 4.88
CA ARG A 128 0.29 0.49 3.48
C ARG A 128 -1.02 -0.13 3.02
N LEU A 129 -1.99 -0.33 3.93
CA LEU A 129 -3.31 -0.84 3.57
C LEU A 129 -3.98 0.05 2.51
N GLY A 130 -4.66 -0.58 1.55
CA GLY A 130 -5.28 0.08 0.39
C GLY A 130 -4.33 0.47 -0.76
N GLY A 131 -3.02 0.41 -0.54
CA GLY A 131 -1.99 0.71 -1.56
C GLY A 131 -1.60 -0.50 -2.43
N VAL A 132 -0.89 -0.26 -3.55
CA VAL A 132 -0.29 -1.26 -4.47
C VAL A 132 0.59 -2.29 -3.76
N ASN A 133 1.12 -1.94 -2.59
CA ASN A 133 1.93 -2.83 -1.77
C ASN A 133 1.25 -3.17 -0.44
N THR A 134 -0.09 -3.34 -0.45
CA THR A 134 -0.83 -3.77 0.74
C THR A 134 -0.18 -5.03 1.33
N PRO A 135 0.10 -5.05 2.63
CA PRO A 135 0.78 -6.18 3.25
C PRO A 135 -0.18 -7.32 3.53
N ILE A 136 -1.42 -7.34 3.05
CA ILE A 136 -2.34 -8.46 3.29
C ILE A 136 -2.70 -9.08 1.94
N LEU A 137 -2.47 -10.38 1.82
CA LEU A 137 -2.63 -11.08 0.55
C LEU A 137 -4.10 -11.19 0.13
N ASP A 138 -4.99 -11.51 1.07
CA ASP A 138 -6.44 -11.58 0.81
C ASP A 138 -7.03 -10.15 0.74
N PRO A 139 -7.60 -9.74 -0.40
CA PRO A 139 -8.10 -8.37 -0.58
C PRO A 139 -9.34 -8.08 0.27
N VAL A 140 -10.16 -9.09 0.61
CA VAL A 140 -11.37 -8.91 1.40
C VAL A 140 -10.97 -8.58 2.83
N CYS A 141 -10.01 -9.32 3.38
CA CYS A 141 -9.43 -9.04 4.68
C CYS A 141 -8.68 -7.70 4.70
N SER A 142 -7.90 -7.40 3.65
CA SER A 142 -7.19 -6.12 3.46
C SER A 142 -8.15 -4.93 3.52
N VAL A 143 -9.24 -4.97 2.75
CA VAL A 143 -10.27 -3.92 2.72
C VAL A 143 -11.01 -3.82 4.05
N ARG A 144 -11.39 -4.94 4.64
CA ARG A 144 -12.11 -4.92 5.92
C ARG A 144 -11.24 -4.30 7.01
N LEU A 145 -9.96 -4.69 7.11
CA LEU A 145 -9.03 -4.07 8.05
C LEU A 145 -8.82 -2.58 7.74
N PHE A 146 -8.70 -2.21 6.46
CA PHE A 146 -8.60 -0.80 6.06
C PHE A 146 -9.80 0.01 6.56
N LYS A 147 -11.03 -0.46 6.29
CA LYS A 147 -12.26 0.24 6.69
C LYS A 147 -12.38 0.35 8.21
N GLU A 148 -11.98 -0.67 8.96
CA GLU A 148 -12.00 -0.61 10.42
C GLU A 148 -10.90 0.31 11.00
N CYS A 149 -9.74 0.43 10.33
CA CYS A 149 -8.65 1.32 10.77
C CYS A 149 -8.86 2.79 10.36
N TYR A 150 -9.41 3.06 9.18
CA TYR A 150 -9.39 4.38 8.55
C TYR A 150 -10.76 4.92 8.14
N GLY A 151 -11.80 4.07 8.14
CA GLY A 151 -13.15 4.46 7.74
C GLY A 151 -13.27 4.93 6.29
N GLU A 152 -14.44 5.50 5.96
CA GLU A 152 -14.72 6.06 4.63
C GLU A 152 -14.31 7.51 4.47
N THR A 153 -14.01 8.22 5.56
CA THR A 153 -13.60 9.63 5.56
C THR A 153 -12.26 9.75 6.26
N PHE A 154 -11.33 10.41 5.59
CA PHE A 154 -9.96 10.58 6.06
C PHE A 154 -9.92 11.33 7.38
N GLN A 155 -9.09 10.80 8.29
CA GLN A 155 -8.70 11.43 9.54
C GLN A 155 -7.18 11.28 9.66
N ALA A 156 -6.48 12.36 10.02
CA ALA A 156 -5.03 12.35 10.15
C ALA A 156 -4.54 11.40 11.25
N GLU A 157 -5.34 11.25 12.30
CA GLU A 157 -5.10 10.29 13.38
C GLU A 157 -6.35 9.43 13.59
N THR A 158 -6.17 8.12 13.59
CA THR A 158 -7.20 7.15 14.01
C THR A 158 -6.64 6.23 15.08
N VAL A 159 -7.50 5.53 15.82
CA VAL A 159 -7.06 4.55 16.81
C VAL A 159 -7.24 3.16 16.22
N PHE A 160 -6.22 2.31 16.31
CA PHE A 160 -6.33 0.92 15.87
C PHE A 160 -7.50 0.23 16.59
N PRO A 161 -8.44 -0.42 15.87
CA PRO A 161 -9.75 -0.78 16.39
C PRO A 161 -9.72 -1.91 17.44
N TYR A 162 -8.58 -2.61 17.60
CA TYR A 162 -8.46 -3.74 18.50
C TYR A 162 -7.47 -3.49 19.63
N PRO A 163 -7.86 -3.71 20.89
CA PRO A 163 -6.91 -3.71 22.00
C PRO A 163 -5.90 -4.87 21.85
N LEU A 164 -4.63 -4.55 22.11
CA LEU A 164 -3.48 -5.44 21.99
C LEU A 164 -2.81 -5.64 23.35
N GLY A 165 -2.42 -6.88 23.65
CA GLY A 165 -1.80 -7.23 24.93
C GLY A 165 -2.74 -7.09 26.14
N LYS A 166 -2.20 -7.40 27.32
CA LYS A 166 -2.97 -7.47 28.59
C LYS A 166 -3.49 -6.12 29.05
N GLU A 167 -2.73 -5.05 28.79
CA GLU A 167 -3.09 -3.66 29.15
C GLU A 167 -4.02 -3.00 28.12
N GLY A 168 -4.40 -3.70 27.05
CA GLY A 168 -5.30 -3.18 26.02
C GLY A 168 -4.72 -2.00 25.23
N TRP A 169 -3.44 -2.06 24.88
CA TRP A 169 -2.78 -1.03 24.07
C TRP A 169 -3.46 -0.90 22.70
N GLN A 170 -3.82 0.33 22.32
CA GLN A 170 -4.39 0.64 21.01
C GLN A 170 -3.55 1.75 20.36
N PRO A 171 -2.66 1.41 19.40
CA PRO A 171 -1.82 2.40 18.75
C PRO A 171 -2.64 3.43 17.99
N VAL A 172 -2.24 4.70 18.07
CA VAL A 172 -2.77 5.78 17.24
C VAL A 172 -2.09 5.69 15.88
N LEU A 173 -2.85 5.46 14.82
CA LEU A 173 -2.38 5.41 13.45
C LEU A 173 -2.33 6.83 12.88
N ARG A 174 -1.13 7.30 12.53
CA ARG A 174 -0.95 8.59 11.87
C ARG A 174 -0.87 8.43 10.36
N SER A 175 -1.44 9.37 9.63
CA SER A 175 -1.36 9.41 8.17
C SER A 175 -1.38 10.85 7.69
N GLU A 176 -0.48 11.16 6.77
CA GLU A 176 -0.57 12.40 6.00
C GLU A 176 -1.60 12.25 4.87
N PRO A 177 -2.42 13.28 4.60
CA PRO A 177 -3.43 13.24 3.55
C PRO A 177 -2.80 13.09 2.15
N GLU A 178 -1.66 13.73 1.91
CA GLU A 178 -0.92 13.66 0.64
C GLU A 178 -0.40 12.24 0.37
N ASP A 179 0.26 11.63 1.35
CA ASP A 179 0.74 10.25 1.25
C ASP A 179 -0.40 9.26 1.03
N ARG A 180 -1.55 9.47 1.70
CA ARG A 180 -2.73 8.62 1.54
C ARG A 180 -3.32 8.78 0.14
N PHE A 181 -3.46 10.01 -0.34
CA PHE A 181 -3.94 10.34 -1.67
C PHE A 181 -3.08 9.69 -2.75
N LEU A 182 -1.76 9.83 -2.68
CA LEU A 182 -0.82 9.26 -3.64
C LEU A 182 -0.85 7.73 -3.65
N LYS A 183 -0.85 7.10 -2.47
CA LYS A 183 -0.92 5.63 -2.35
C LYS A 183 -2.19 5.06 -2.97
N LEU A 184 -3.34 5.66 -2.68
CA LEU A 184 -4.63 5.21 -3.19
C LEU A 184 -4.79 5.51 -4.69
N SER A 185 -4.31 6.66 -5.16
CA SER A 185 -4.26 6.99 -6.60
C SER A 185 -3.37 6.03 -7.38
N SER A 186 -2.23 5.61 -6.82
CA SER A 186 -1.36 4.60 -7.45
C SER A 186 -2.06 3.23 -7.56
N SER A 187 -2.81 2.80 -6.54
CA SER A 187 -3.65 1.59 -6.62
C SER A 187 -4.70 1.70 -7.71
N LEU A 188 -5.32 2.87 -7.84
CA LEU A 188 -6.35 3.13 -8.82
C LEU A 188 -5.79 3.15 -10.25
N ASN A 189 -4.62 3.75 -10.45
CA ASN A 189 -3.88 3.72 -11.71
C ASN A 189 -3.61 2.27 -12.16
N GLY A 190 -3.11 1.42 -11.24
CA GLY A 190 -2.89 0.00 -11.54
C GLY A 190 -4.17 -0.76 -11.89
N TYR A 191 -5.29 -0.46 -11.21
CA TYR A 191 -6.60 -1.05 -11.55
C TYR A 191 -7.07 -0.66 -12.95
N LEU A 192 -7.02 0.63 -13.26
CA LEU A 192 -7.60 1.19 -14.48
C LEU A 192 -6.76 0.88 -15.71
N PHE A 193 -5.44 0.97 -15.61
CA PHE A 193 -4.57 1.09 -16.78
C PHE A 193 -3.59 -0.07 -16.97
N PHE A 194 -3.44 -1.00 -16.03
CA PHE A 194 -2.56 -2.16 -16.24
C PHE A 194 -3.36 -3.34 -16.78
N GLN A 195 -2.78 -4.09 -17.73
CA GLN A 195 -3.44 -5.24 -18.37
C GLN A 195 -3.84 -6.32 -17.35
N GLU A 196 -3.05 -6.48 -16.28
CA GLU A 196 -3.39 -7.36 -15.18
C GLU A 196 -4.43 -6.70 -14.27
N ARG A 197 -5.70 -7.09 -14.43
CA ARG A 197 -6.80 -6.82 -13.46
C ARG A 197 -6.64 -7.64 -12.19
N GLY A 198 -5.44 -7.60 -11.61
CA GLY A 198 -5.10 -8.36 -10.43
C GLY A 198 -6.11 -8.09 -9.33
N ILE A 199 -6.52 -9.17 -8.66
CA ILE A 199 -7.42 -9.15 -7.49
C ILE A 199 -6.97 -8.10 -6.46
N HIS A 200 -5.66 -7.84 -6.39
CA HIS A 200 -5.06 -6.79 -5.59
C HIS A 200 -5.67 -5.41 -5.86
N TYR A 201 -5.74 -5.01 -7.13
CA TYR A 201 -6.16 -3.67 -7.51
C TYR A 201 -7.67 -3.47 -7.32
N ARG A 202 -8.49 -4.53 -7.35
CA ARG A 202 -9.95 -4.44 -7.09
C ARG A 202 -10.27 -3.84 -5.70
N GLN A 203 -9.33 -3.91 -4.75
CA GLN A 203 -9.47 -3.28 -3.44
C GLN A 203 -9.62 -1.76 -3.50
N CYS A 204 -9.14 -1.12 -4.57
CA CYS A 204 -9.23 0.34 -4.73
C CYS A 204 -10.69 0.81 -4.81
N LEU A 205 -11.60 -0.03 -5.32
CA LEU A 205 -13.03 0.28 -5.49
C LEU A 205 -13.70 0.56 -4.15
N GLU A 206 -13.32 -0.20 -3.13
CA GLU A 206 -13.91 -0.14 -1.79
C GLU A 206 -13.35 1.00 -0.92
N VAL A 207 -12.35 1.72 -1.42
CA VAL A 207 -11.67 2.82 -0.70
C VAL A 207 -11.75 4.16 -1.45
N LEU A 208 -12.59 4.25 -2.50
CA LEU A 208 -12.78 5.47 -3.29
C LEU A 208 -13.32 6.65 -2.47
N ASN A 209 -14.31 6.42 -1.60
CA ASN A 209 -14.83 7.46 -0.72
C ASN A 209 -13.72 8.03 0.16
N HIS A 210 -12.87 7.14 0.68
CA HIS A 210 -11.72 7.55 1.48
C HIS A 210 -10.74 8.38 0.65
N LEU A 211 -10.38 7.94 -0.56
CA LEU A 211 -9.57 8.72 -1.50
C LEU A 211 -10.15 10.12 -1.75
N PHE A 212 -11.43 10.22 -2.10
CA PHE A 212 -12.04 11.54 -2.38
C PHE A 212 -12.07 12.44 -1.16
N SER A 213 -12.18 11.88 0.04
CA SER A 213 -12.14 12.65 1.28
C SER A 213 -10.75 13.21 1.63
N THR A 214 -9.66 12.70 1.03
CA THR A 214 -8.32 13.29 1.24
C THR A 214 -8.12 14.56 0.43
N ILE A 215 -8.82 14.73 -0.70
CA ILE A 215 -8.58 15.82 -1.65
C ILE A 215 -8.72 17.22 -1.02
N PRO A 216 -9.79 17.54 -0.26
CA PRO A 216 -9.94 18.86 0.35
C PRO A 216 -8.90 19.18 1.43
N LEU A 217 -8.13 18.17 1.85
CA LEU A 217 -7.17 18.25 2.94
C LEU A 217 -5.72 18.24 2.45
N LEU A 218 -5.47 18.24 1.14
CA LEU A 218 -4.11 18.24 0.58
C LEU A 218 -3.40 19.56 0.94
N PRO A 219 -2.35 19.52 1.78
CA PRO A 219 -1.67 20.74 2.23
C PRO A 219 -0.70 21.26 1.17
N ASP A 220 -0.05 20.35 0.44
CA ASP A 220 0.92 20.66 -0.59
C ASP A 220 0.30 20.50 -1.98
N ARG A 221 0.28 21.61 -2.72
CA ARG A 221 -0.26 21.69 -4.09
C ARG A 221 0.82 21.59 -5.15
N ARG A 222 2.10 21.57 -4.76
CA ARG A 222 3.25 21.49 -5.68
C ARG A 222 3.23 20.23 -6.53
N ILE A 223 2.59 19.16 -6.03
CA ILE A 223 2.36 17.93 -6.81
C ILE A 223 1.54 18.17 -8.09
N PHE A 224 0.77 19.26 -8.15
CA PHE A 224 -0.02 19.67 -9.32
C PHE A 224 0.65 20.77 -10.16
N HIS A 225 1.86 21.23 -9.81
CA HIS A 225 2.51 22.28 -10.59
C HIS A 225 3.02 21.77 -11.95
N THR A 226 2.99 22.67 -12.95
CA THR A 226 3.52 22.46 -14.31
C THR A 226 5.03 22.54 -14.37
N TYR A 227 5.66 23.31 -13.48
CA TYR A 227 7.10 23.29 -13.27
C TYR A 227 7.51 22.00 -12.56
N LEU A 228 8.48 21.28 -13.15
CA LEU A 228 9.15 20.15 -12.51
C LEU A 228 10.21 20.68 -11.54
N TYR A 229 10.09 20.26 -10.29
CA TYR A 229 11.13 20.51 -9.30
C TYR A 229 12.33 19.60 -9.57
N GLU A 230 13.50 20.00 -9.09
CA GLU A 230 14.67 19.14 -9.07
C GLU A 230 14.65 18.31 -7.77
N ASP A 231 15.18 17.08 -7.80
CA ASP A 231 15.34 16.25 -6.61
C ASP A 231 16.57 16.75 -5.82
N GLU A 232 16.55 18.02 -5.42
CA GLU A 232 17.58 18.64 -4.59
C GLU A 232 17.28 18.33 -3.11
N GLY A 233 17.76 17.20 -2.61
CA GLY A 233 17.69 16.97 -1.17
C GLY A 233 18.21 15.62 -0.68
N GLU A 234 19.28 15.65 0.13
CA GLU A 234 19.69 14.47 0.90
C GLU A 234 18.68 14.14 2.03
N GLU A 235 17.98 15.13 2.60
CA GLU A 235 16.92 14.97 3.61
C GLU A 235 15.91 16.14 3.59
N GLY A 236 14.60 15.85 3.70
CA GLY A 236 13.52 16.87 3.79
C GLY A 236 12.23 16.54 3.03
N TYR A 237 11.22 17.42 3.12
CA TYR A 237 9.89 17.31 2.47
C TYR A 237 9.97 17.38 0.92
N GLU A 238 11.07 17.91 0.39
CA GLU A 238 11.34 18.04 -1.05
C GLU A 238 11.85 16.72 -1.67
N LYS A 239 12.35 15.80 -0.85
CA LYS A 239 12.85 14.50 -1.30
C LYS A 239 11.73 13.68 -1.93
N GLY A 240 11.88 13.38 -3.22
CA GLY A 240 10.90 12.61 -3.97
C GLY A 240 9.66 13.39 -4.41
N LEU A 241 9.62 14.74 -4.28
CA LEU A 241 8.54 15.56 -4.84
C LEU A 241 8.42 15.35 -6.36
N VAL A 242 9.56 15.24 -7.06
CA VAL A 242 9.60 14.91 -8.49
C VAL A 242 8.93 13.57 -8.77
N GLY A 243 9.22 12.56 -7.97
CA GLY A 243 8.58 11.25 -8.06
C GLY A 243 7.07 11.31 -7.84
N LYS A 244 6.60 12.18 -6.92
CA LYS A 244 5.17 12.43 -6.69
C LYS A 244 4.53 13.15 -7.89
N GLN A 245 5.19 14.15 -8.46
CA GLN A 245 4.74 14.84 -9.68
C GLN A 245 4.64 13.87 -10.86
N TYR A 246 5.66 13.03 -11.08
CA TYR A 246 5.63 12.00 -12.13
C TYR A 246 4.49 11.02 -11.93
N ALA A 247 4.26 10.55 -10.71
CA ALA A 247 3.15 9.64 -10.41
C ALA A 247 1.78 10.26 -10.71
N ILE A 248 1.55 11.52 -10.31
CA ILE A 248 0.29 12.22 -10.57
C ILE A 248 0.12 12.56 -12.05
N ARG A 249 1.16 13.09 -12.70
CA ARG A 249 1.13 13.38 -14.14
C ARG A 249 0.84 12.13 -14.94
N GLY A 250 1.51 11.02 -14.63
CA GLY A 250 1.30 9.77 -15.35
C GLY A 250 -0.11 9.19 -15.15
N PHE A 251 -0.64 9.25 -13.93
CA PHE A 251 -2.02 8.84 -13.67
C PHE A 251 -3.04 9.70 -14.41
N LEU A 252 -2.88 11.03 -14.36
CA LEU A 252 -3.80 11.94 -15.04
C LEU A 252 -3.69 11.85 -16.56
N ALA A 253 -2.48 11.75 -17.11
CA ALA A 253 -2.28 11.57 -18.55
C ALA A 253 -2.97 10.31 -19.08
N ASN A 254 -2.79 9.17 -18.40
CA ASN A 254 -3.50 7.93 -18.72
C ASN A 254 -5.03 8.10 -18.62
N LEU A 255 -5.50 8.81 -17.59
CA LEU A 255 -6.93 9.10 -17.43
C LEU A 255 -7.50 9.91 -18.60
N TYR A 256 -6.69 10.70 -19.31
CA TYR A 256 -7.06 11.47 -20.50
C TYR A 256 -6.53 10.84 -21.81
N ASP A 257 -6.31 9.52 -21.82
CA ASP A 257 -5.98 8.71 -22.98
C ASP A 257 -4.57 8.96 -23.58
N TYR A 258 -3.66 9.59 -22.83
CA TYR A 258 -2.27 9.79 -23.23
C TYR A 258 -1.37 8.68 -22.68
N ASN A 259 -0.73 7.92 -23.57
CA ASN A 259 0.18 6.84 -23.19
C ASN A 259 1.58 7.37 -22.86
N VAL A 260 1.81 7.73 -21.61
CA VAL A 260 3.10 8.26 -21.14
C VAL A 260 4.16 7.18 -20.86
N TYR A 261 3.81 5.89 -20.96
CA TYR A 261 4.70 4.75 -20.69
C TYR A 261 4.98 3.93 -21.97
N HIS A 262 5.08 4.61 -23.12
CA HIS A 262 5.31 3.99 -24.44
C HIS A 262 6.44 2.94 -24.51
N GLU A 263 7.41 2.99 -23.60
CA GLU A 263 8.53 2.04 -23.52
C GLU A 263 8.12 0.58 -23.25
N ASP A 264 6.90 0.34 -22.74
CA ASP A 264 6.39 -1.01 -22.46
C ASP A 264 5.86 -1.76 -23.71
N GLY A 265 6.03 -1.19 -24.91
CA GLY A 265 5.61 -1.82 -26.17
C GLY A 265 4.09 -1.89 -26.37
N LEU A 266 3.33 -1.15 -25.57
CA LEU A 266 1.89 -1.00 -25.71
C LEU A 266 1.55 0.13 -26.68
N GLU A 267 0.82 -0.19 -27.75
CA GLU A 267 0.33 0.81 -28.72
C GLU A 267 -0.70 1.76 -28.09
N ALA A 268 -1.43 1.32 -27.05
CA ALA A 268 -2.44 2.09 -26.35
C ALA A 268 -2.51 1.71 -24.86
N VAL A 269 -2.91 2.68 -24.02
CA VAL A 269 -3.21 2.44 -22.60
C VAL A 269 -4.48 1.58 -22.49
N PRO A 270 -4.48 0.49 -21.69
CA PRO A 270 -5.72 -0.21 -21.34
C PRO A 270 -6.69 0.69 -20.56
N HIS A 271 -7.99 0.65 -20.85
CA HIS A 271 -9.03 1.34 -20.06
C HIS A 271 -10.01 0.31 -19.49
N ASN A 272 -9.70 -0.18 -18.28
CA ASN A 272 -10.37 -1.35 -17.73
C ASN A 272 -11.80 -1.10 -17.23
N ASP A 273 -12.11 0.13 -16.81
CA ASP A 273 -13.38 0.48 -16.16
C ASP A 273 -13.82 1.91 -16.50
N PRO A 274 -14.30 2.17 -17.74
CA PRO A 274 -14.63 3.52 -18.21
C PRO A 274 -15.69 4.25 -17.37
N GLU A 275 -16.62 3.51 -16.74
CA GLU A 275 -17.62 4.09 -15.84
C GLU A 275 -16.97 4.68 -14.58
N LEU A 276 -15.98 3.98 -14.02
CA LEU A 276 -15.21 4.47 -12.88
C LEU A 276 -14.32 5.65 -13.28
N GLU A 277 -13.70 5.61 -14.47
CA GLU A 277 -12.91 6.74 -14.99
C GLU A 277 -13.76 8.02 -15.10
N ALA A 278 -14.99 7.90 -15.60
CA ALA A 278 -15.93 9.02 -15.66
C ALA A 278 -16.27 9.56 -14.27
N LEU A 279 -16.51 8.70 -13.29
CA LEU A 279 -16.75 9.09 -11.90
C LEU A 279 -15.52 9.81 -11.30
N ILE A 280 -14.32 9.31 -11.55
CA ILE A 280 -13.08 9.92 -11.06
C ILE A 280 -12.91 11.32 -11.68
N LYS A 281 -13.08 11.44 -13.00
CA LYS A 281 -13.03 12.74 -13.69
C LYS A 281 -14.05 13.72 -13.12
N GLU A 282 -15.29 13.28 -12.87
CA GLU A 282 -16.34 14.10 -12.24
C GLU A 282 -15.90 14.58 -10.84
N LYS A 283 -15.44 13.65 -9.99
CA LYS A 283 -15.04 13.95 -8.62
C LYS A 283 -13.80 14.83 -8.54
N PHE A 284 -12.81 14.58 -9.39
CA PHE A 284 -11.60 15.39 -9.44
C PHE A 284 -11.91 16.80 -9.89
N ASN A 285 -12.71 16.98 -10.95
CA ASN A 285 -13.14 18.31 -11.38
C ASN A 285 -13.94 19.08 -10.33
N ALA A 286 -14.63 18.39 -9.43
CA ALA A 286 -15.44 19.02 -8.38
C ALA A 286 -14.66 19.32 -7.08
N LEU A 287 -13.62 18.54 -6.78
CA LEU A 287 -12.96 18.54 -5.47
C LEU A 287 -11.52 19.05 -5.51
N MET A 288 -10.83 18.95 -6.65
CA MET A 288 -9.42 19.30 -6.77
C MET A 288 -9.19 20.82 -6.67
N PRO A 289 -8.00 21.25 -6.23
CA PRO A 289 -7.64 22.66 -6.18
C PRO A 289 -7.38 23.24 -7.59
N ASP A 290 -7.35 24.56 -7.74
CA ASP A 290 -7.20 25.24 -9.04
C ASP A 290 -5.95 24.80 -9.83
N GLU A 291 -4.85 24.52 -9.12
CA GLU A 291 -3.58 24.05 -9.68
C GLU A 291 -3.74 22.74 -10.48
N TYR A 292 -4.70 21.88 -10.09
CA TYR A 292 -5.03 20.68 -10.86
C TYR A 292 -5.54 21.02 -12.26
N HIS A 293 -6.40 22.04 -12.39
CA HIS A 293 -6.94 22.41 -13.70
C HIS A 293 -5.84 22.95 -14.62
N GLY A 294 -4.89 23.73 -14.07
CA GLY A 294 -3.70 24.14 -14.79
C GLY A 294 -2.85 22.95 -15.25
N LEU A 295 -2.71 21.92 -14.41
CA LEU A 295 -2.03 20.68 -14.80
C LEU A 295 -2.75 19.92 -15.91
N ILE A 296 -4.08 19.87 -15.89
CA ILE A 296 -4.85 19.20 -16.96
C ILE A 296 -4.66 19.92 -18.30
N GLU A 297 -4.68 21.24 -18.32
CA GLU A 297 -4.39 22.01 -19.55
C GLU A 297 -2.96 21.75 -20.06
N PHE A 298 -2.00 21.68 -19.15
CA PHE A 298 -0.61 21.34 -19.46
C PHE A 298 -0.49 19.93 -20.05
N ILE A 299 -1.17 18.93 -19.46
CA ILE A 299 -1.20 17.56 -19.98
C ILE A 299 -1.82 17.52 -21.37
N HIS A 300 -2.91 18.23 -21.64
CA HIS A 300 -3.49 18.27 -22.98
C HIS A 300 -2.58 18.92 -24.04
N ARG A 301 -1.74 19.88 -23.62
CA ARG A 301 -0.78 20.56 -24.49
C ARG A 301 0.40 19.67 -24.86
N HIS A 302 0.98 18.98 -23.87
CA HIS A 302 2.21 18.18 -24.00
C HIS A 302 1.97 16.69 -24.23
N LYS A 303 0.75 16.21 -23.97
CA LYS A 303 0.28 14.85 -24.21
C LYS A 303 1.22 13.80 -23.59
N GLU A 304 1.80 12.92 -24.39
CA GLU A 304 2.64 11.81 -23.94
C GLU A 304 3.97 12.29 -23.32
N GLU A 305 4.43 13.49 -23.66
CA GLU A 305 5.67 14.08 -23.13
C GLU A 305 5.48 14.82 -21.79
N CYS A 306 4.23 14.95 -21.30
CA CYS A 306 3.92 15.79 -20.14
C CYS A 306 4.66 15.40 -18.85
N ILE A 307 5.16 14.16 -18.75
CA ILE A 307 5.94 13.72 -17.58
C ILE A 307 7.26 14.50 -17.49
N PHE A 308 7.91 14.79 -18.61
CA PHE A 308 9.27 15.37 -18.66
C PHE A 308 9.28 16.87 -18.93
N GLU A 309 8.16 17.43 -19.40
CA GLU A 309 8.03 18.85 -19.70
C GLU A 309 7.91 19.72 -18.42
N SER A 310 8.32 20.98 -18.51
CA SER A 310 8.33 21.93 -17.39
C SER A 310 8.03 23.36 -17.87
N GLU A 311 7.02 24.01 -17.27
CA GLU A 311 6.54 25.37 -17.63
C GLU A 311 6.25 26.26 -16.41
#